data_AF-A0A9D4KBG6-F1
#
_entry.id   AF-A0A9D4KBG6-F1
#
_cell.length_a   1.000
_cell.length_b   1.000
_cell.length_c   1.000
_cell.angle_alpha   90.00
_cell.angle_beta   90.00
_cell.angle_gamma   90.00
#
_symmetry.space_group_name_H-M   'P 1'
#
loop_
_entity.id
_entity.type
_entity.pdbx_description
1 polymer ?
#
loop_
_entity_poly.entity_id
_entity_poly.type
_entity_poly.pdbx_seq_one_letter_code
_entity_poly.pdbx_strand_id
1 'polypeptide(L)'
;MAYKIPSRPFCDSHTSSVAIAMCKSHQEFLCTHCLVGGVHNTCGNLIEIRSKGPIYEDMLIDLSMLRKHAEHKLSARENVEKEIEYERENVVFQINQYLEKLNEALQTMKSETESSMEQYITKDTEFLKTEIKTLSNVLESLDDAITTLFEADAQQTTANKDEERPITHAQFQGMLVKKQQAQKMAAYMTDPDHAVLRYELVRPLQDIIIGRRKLFGKVSLNAA
;
A
#
# COMPACT_ATOMS: atom_id res chain seq x y z
N MET A 1 39.95 24.57 -12.97
CA MET A 1 41.00 23.84 -13.70
C MET A 1 40.98 24.32 -15.16
N ALA A 2 42.04 24.96 -15.65
CA ALA A 2 42.16 25.28 -17.06
C ALA A 2 42.45 23.97 -17.83
N TYR A 3 41.53 23.57 -18.71
CA TYR A 3 41.61 22.27 -19.40
C TYR A 3 42.53 22.35 -20.62
N LYS A 4 43.45 21.39 -20.74
CA LYS A 4 44.33 21.23 -21.91
C LYS A 4 43.53 20.66 -23.08
N ILE A 5 43.38 21.44 -24.14
CA ILE A 5 42.95 20.96 -25.46
C ILE A 5 44.02 19.94 -25.94
N PRO A 6 43.64 18.77 -26.47
CA PRO A 6 44.60 17.81 -27.00
C PRO A 6 45.49 18.49 -28.05
N SER A 7 46.80 18.25 -27.99
CA SER A 7 47.78 18.96 -28.82
C SER A 7 47.63 18.71 -30.32
N ARG A 8 46.86 17.69 -30.73
CA ARG A 8 46.47 17.42 -32.12
C ARG A 8 45.07 16.79 -32.18
N PRO A 9 44.19 17.22 -33.09
CA PRO A 9 42.89 16.60 -33.31
C PRO A 9 43.00 15.22 -33.99
N PHE A 10 41.99 14.38 -33.78
CA PHE A 10 41.83 13.10 -34.48
C PHE A 10 40.94 13.27 -35.71
N CYS A 11 41.03 12.34 -36.64
CA CYS A 11 40.19 12.34 -37.84
C CYS A 11 38.76 11.94 -37.51
N ASP A 12 37.79 12.63 -38.10
CA ASP A 12 36.37 12.41 -37.84
C ASP A 12 35.87 11.07 -38.41
N SER A 13 36.36 10.67 -39.59
CA SER A 13 35.97 9.39 -40.21
C SER A 13 36.79 8.20 -39.69
N HIS A 14 37.99 8.46 -39.18
CA HIS A 14 38.92 7.43 -38.72
C HIS A 14 39.42 7.80 -37.31
N THR A 15 38.59 7.52 -36.31
CA THR A 15 38.76 7.97 -34.92
C THR A 15 40.06 7.52 -34.25
N SER A 16 40.75 6.50 -34.79
CA SER A 16 42.06 6.03 -34.34
C SER A 16 43.26 6.73 -35.00
N SER A 17 43.03 7.60 -35.98
CA SER A 17 44.07 8.29 -36.76
C SER A 17 44.17 9.76 -36.39
N VAL A 18 45.40 10.26 -36.20
CA VAL A 18 45.64 11.70 -36.00
C VAL A 18 45.31 12.45 -37.28
N ALA A 19 44.60 13.57 -37.15
CA ALA A 19 44.31 14.43 -38.28
C ALA A 19 45.55 15.24 -38.68
N ILE A 20 45.73 15.39 -39.99
CA ILE A 20 46.82 16.15 -40.60
C ILE A 20 46.32 17.38 -41.35
N ALA A 21 45.02 17.43 -41.67
CA ALA A 21 44.39 18.56 -42.32
C ALA A 21 42.97 18.78 -41.76
N MET A 22 42.46 20.00 -41.93
CA MET A 22 41.06 20.34 -41.71
C MET A 22 40.46 20.87 -43.00
N CYS A 23 39.31 20.32 -43.41
CA CYS A 23 38.55 20.83 -44.53
C CYS A 23 37.81 22.11 -44.11
N LYS A 24 38.07 23.27 -44.72
CA LYS A 24 37.33 24.51 -44.39
C LYS A 24 35.85 24.41 -44.73
N SER A 25 35.52 23.75 -45.84
CA SER A 25 34.14 23.65 -46.34
C SER A 25 33.25 22.80 -45.46
N HIS A 26 33.78 21.69 -44.94
CA HIS A 26 33.01 20.75 -44.12
C HIS A 26 33.32 20.85 -42.62
N GLN A 27 34.34 21.63 -42.24
CA GLN A 27 34.85 21.73 -40.87
C GLN A 27 35.28 20.38 -40.27
N GLU A 28 35.75 19.48 -41.13
CA GLU A 28 36.12 18.12 -40.78
C GLU A 28 37.64 17.95 -40.64
N PHE A 29 38.05 17.17 -39.65
CA PHE A 29 39.44 16.79 -39.42
C PHE A 29 39.76 15.51 -40.19
N LEU A 30 40.80 15.55 -41.01
CA LEU A 30 41.13 14.54 -41.99
C LEU A 30 42.50 13.93 -41.69
N CYS A 31 42.57 12.58 -41.68
CA CYS A 31 43.84 11.86 -41.68
C CYS A 31 44.32 11.61 -43.12
N THR A 32 45.50 11.01 -43.25
CA THR A 32 46.08 10.58 -44.53
C THR A 32 45.14 9.70 -45.35
N HIS A 33 44.39 8.80 -44.71
CA HIS A 33 43.44 7.91 -45.40
C HIS A 33 42.29 8.69 -46.05
N CYS A 34 41.75 9.72 -45.39
CA CYS A 34 40.69 10.58 -45.96
C CYS A 34 41.18 11.39 -47.16
N LEU A 35 42.45 11.83 -47.13
CA LEU A 35 43.04 12.59 -48.22
C LEU A 35 43.36 11.71 -49.43
N VAL A 36 43.90 10.50 -49.20
CA VAL A 36 44.23 9.55 -50.27
C VAL A 36 42.97 8.95 -50.88
N GLY A 37 41.92 8.70 -50.08
CA GLY A 37 40.64 8.18 -50.55
C GLY A 37 39.82 9.17 -51.40
N GLY A 38 40.28 10.40 -51.55
CA GLY A 38 39.73 11.39 -52.47
C GLY A 38 38.36 11.97 -52.10
N VAL A 39 37.83 11.64 -50.92
CA VAL A 39 36.52 12.10 -50.42
C VAL A 39 36.44 13.62 -50.31
N HIS A 40 37.59 14.30 -50.11
CA HIS A 40 37.69 15.75 -50.02
C HIS A 40 38.46 16.41 -51.17
N ASN A 41 38.73 15.71 -52.28
CA ASN A 41 39.54 16.25 -53.39
C ASN A 41 38.88 17.44 -54.11
N THR A 42 37.56 17.58 -54.02
CA THR A 42 36.79 18.71 -54.56
C THR A 42 36.56 19.83 -53.54
N CYS A 43 36.97 19.64 -52.28
CA CYS A 43 36.83 20.63 -51.23
C CYS A 43 37.95 21.65 -51.35
N GLY A 44 37.68 22.77 -52.02
CA GLY A 44 38.68 23.73 -52.48
C GLY A 44 39.51 24.48 -51.43
N ASN A 45 39.50 24.08 -50.15
CA ASN A 45 40.33 24.70 -49.11
C ASN A 45 40.61 23.72 -47.95
N LEU A 46 41.81 23.14 -47.93
CA LEU A 46 42.32 22.35 -46.81
C LEU A 46 43.30 23.22 -46.00
N ILE A 47 43.15 23.24 -44.68
CA ILE A 47 44.15 23.78 -43.75
C ILE A 47 45.03 22.63 -43.31
N GLU A 48 46.33 22.77 -43.43
CA GLU A 48 47.25 21.78 -42.88
C GLU A 48 47.49 22.05 -41.38
N ILE A 49 47.42 20.99 -40.57
CA ILE A 49 47.58 21.08 -39.12
C ILE A 49 49.09 21.06 -38.82
N ARG A 50 49.77 22.18 -39.11
CA ARG A 50 51.21 22.40 -38.89
C ARG A 50 51.47 23.28 -37.68
N SER A 51 52.71 23.30 -37.19
CA SER A 51 53.13 24.10 -36.02
C SER A 51 53.38 25.58 -36.31
N LYS A 52 53.28 26.04 -37.58
CA LYS A 52 53.53 27.43 -38.01
C LYS A 52 52.62 27.81 -39.19
N GLY A 53 51.32 27.90 -38.93
CA GLY A 53 50.33 28.43 -39.87
C GLY A 53 50.08 29.93 -39.71
N PRO A 54 49.29 30.55 -40.60
CA PRO A 54 48.73 31.88 -40.36
C PRO A 54 47.82 31.85 -39.11
N ILE A 55 47.90 32.88 -38.27
CA ILE A 55 47.19 32.97 -36.97
C ILE A 55 45.68 32.69 -37.10
N TYR A 56 45.06 33.12 -38.20
CA TYR A 56 43.62 32.91 -38.43
C TYR A 56 43.26 31.44 -38.72
N GLU A 57 44.18 30.66 -39.31
CA GLU A 57 43.95 29.24 -39.59
C GLU A 57 44.09 28.40 -38.33
N ASP A 58 45.05 28.74 -37.47
CA ASP A 58 45.20 28.13 -36.14
C ASP A 58 43.98 28.42 -35.27
N MET A 59 43.47 29.66 -35.27
CA MET A 59 42.25 30.03 -34.55
C MET A 59 41.01 29.27 -35.06
N LEU A 60 40.90 29.04 -36.38
CA LEU A 60 39.81 28.24 -36.94
C LEU A 60 39.91 26.77 -36.50
N ILE A 61 41.11 26.19 -36.48
CA ILE A 61 41.34 24.84 -35.97
C ILE A 61 40.94 24.76 -34.48
N ASP A 62 41.35 25.71 -33.66
CA ASP A 62 41.00 25.77 -32.24
C ASP A 62 39.49 25.89 -32.00
N LEU A 63 38.80 26.77 -32.73
CA LEU A 63 37.35 26.90 -32.65
C LEU A 63 36.62 25.63 -33.09
N SER A 64 37.09 24.96 -34.15
CA SER A 64 36.54 23.68 -34.61
C SER A 64 36.75 22.57 -33.58
N MET A 65 37.92 22.52 -32.91
CA MET A 65 38.17 21.59 -31.80
C MET A 65 37.25 21.88 -30.60
N LEU A 66 37.10 23.14 -30.21
CA LEU A 66 36.23 23.55 -29.11
C LEU A 66 34.76 23.22 -29.39
N ARG A 67 34.30 23.48 -30.62
CA ARG A 67 32.94 23.15 -31.07
C ARG A 67 32.66 21.66 -30.94
N LYS A 68 33.53 20.81 -31.49
CA LYS A 68 33.37 19.34 -31.40
C LYS A 68 33.39 18.82 -29.98
N HIS A 69 34.24 19.40 -29.13
CA HIS A 69 34.28 19.05 -27.72
C HIS A 69 32.98 19.43 -27.00
N ALA A 70 32.42 20.61 -27.29
CA ALA A 70 31.13 21.03 -26.76
C ALA A 70 29.99 20.11 -27.24
N GLU A 71 29.95 19.77 -28.53
CA GLU A 71 28.98 18.84 -29.12
C GLU A 71 29.06 17.44 -28.47
N HIS A 72 30.26 16.90 -28.30
CA HIS A 72 30.46 15.61 -27.61
C HIS A 72 29.97 15.65 -26.16
N LYS A 73 30.27 16.73 -25.42
CA LYS A 73 29.78 16.91 -24.05
C LYS A 73 28.26 17.04 -23.98
N LEU A 74 27.64 17.75 -24.93
CA LEU A 74 26.20 17.88 -25.02
C LEU A 74 25.55 16.51 -25.28
N SER A 75 26.04 15.76 -26.27
CA SER A 75 25.53 14.41 -26.56
C SER A 75 25.69 13.44 -25.39
N ALA A 76 26.85 13.47 -24.70
CA ALA A 76 27.06 12.68 -23.49
C ALA A 76 26.05 13.03 -22.39
N ARG A 77 25.74 14.32 -22.20
CA ARG A 77 24.73 14.78 -21.24
C ARG A 77 23.32 14.33 -21.64
N GLU A 78 22.94 14.48 -22.90
CA GLU A 78 21.62 14.06 -23.40
C GLU A 78 21.38 12.56 -23.20
N ASN A 79 22.41 11.74 -23.38
CA ASN A 79 22.32 10.30 -23.14
C ASN A 79 22.10 9.99 -21.65
N VAL A 80 22.81 10.68 -20.74
CA VAL A 80 22.59 10.55 -19.29
C VAL A 80 21.18 11.00 -18.91
N GLU A 81 20.66 12.08 -19.49
CA GLU A 81 19.29 12.55 -19.23
C GLU A 81 18.25 11.51 -19.66
N LYS A 82 18.45 10.83 -20.79
CA LYS A 82 17.58 9.73 -21.24
C LYS A 82 17.62 8.52 -20.30
N GLU A 83 18.81 8.14 -19.82
CA GLU A 83 18.95 7.05 -18.84
C GLU A 83 18.26 7.40 -17.51
N ILE A 84 18.39 8.65 -17.05
CA ILE A 84 17.71 9.12 -15.84
C ILE A 84 16.19 9.08 -16.01
N GLU A 85 15.66 9.54 -17.15
CA GLU A 85 14.21 9.52 -17.40
C GLU A 85 13.69 8.08 -17.46
N TYR A 86 14.42 7.17 -18.12
CA TYR A 86 14.09 5.75 -18.15
C TYR A 86 14.05 5.14 -16.74
N GLU A 87 15.07 5.37 -15.91
CA GLU A 87 15.09 4.87 -14.53
C GLU A 87 13.98 5.48 -13.68
N ARG A 88 13.66 6.77 -13.89
CA ARG A 88 12.55 7.44 -13.22
C ARG A 88 11.21 6.78 -13.57
N GLU A 89 10.95 6.51 -14.85
CA GLU A 89 9.75 5.81 -15.31
C GLU A 89 9.67 4.40 -14.72
N ASN A 90 10.79 3.66 -14.70
CA ASN A 90 10.88 2.33 -14.12
C ASN A 90 10.57 2.33 -12.62
N VAL A 91 11.11 3.28 -11.85
CA VAL A 91 10.80 3.43 -10.42
C VAL A 91 9.33 3.74 -10.19
N VAL A 92 8.73 4.66 -10.98
CA VAL A 92 7.30 4.98 -10.88
C VAL A 92 6.45 3.74 -11.17
N PHE A 93 6.80 2.98 -12.21
CA PHE A 93 6.12 1.73 -12.55
C PHE A 93 6.18 0.71 -11.40
N GLN A 94 7.36 0.50 -10.80
CA GLN A 94 7.52 -0.41 -9.66
C GLN A 94 6.71 0.05 -8.43
N ILE A 95 6.75 1.34 -8.10
CA ILE A 95 5.96 1.89 -6.98
C ILE A 95 4.46 1.65 -7.20
N ASN A 96 3.96 1.87 -8.42
CA ASN A 96 2.56 1.62 -8.74
C ASN A 96 2.20 0.14 -8.56
N GLN A 97 3.05 -0.79 -9.00
CA GLN A 97 2.83 -2.23 -8.77
C GLN A 97 2.80 -2.59 -7.27
N TYR A 98 3.67 -1.99 -6.46
CA TYR A 98 3.65 -2.21 -5.01
C TYR A 98 2.38 -1.67 -4.36
N LEU A 99 1.93 -0.48 -4.77
CA LEU A 99 0.69 0.12 -4.27
C LEU A 99 -0.54 -0.72 -4.62
N GLU A 100 -0.58 -1.27 -5.83
CA GLU A 100 -1.66 -2.14 -6.27
C GLU A 100 -1.73 -3.43 -5.42
N LYS A 101 -0.60 -4.12 -5.25
CA LYS A 101 -0.52 -5.32 -4.37
C LYS A 101 -0.90 -5.02 -2.92
N LEU A 102 -0.48 -3.87 -2.39
CA LEU A 102 -0.83 -3.44 -1.03
C LEU A 102 -2.34 -3.19 -0.90
N ASN A 103 -2.96 -2.58 -1.91
CA ASN A 103 -4.39 -2.33 -1.92
C ASN A 103 -5.18 -3.65 -2.03
N GLU A 104 -4.76 -4.58 -2.87
CA GLU A 104 -5.33 -5.93 -2.95
C GLU A 104 -5.27 -6.65 -1.59
N ALA A 105 -4.08 -6.68 -0.96
CA ALA A 105 -3.92 -7.29 0.36
C ALA A 105 -4.82 -6.66 1.42
N LEU A 106 -5.00 -5.33 1.40
CA LEU A 106 -5.91 -4.62 2.29
C LEU A 106 -7.38 -4.97 2.04
N GLN A 107 -7.81 -5.14 0.78
CA GLN A 107 -9.17 -5.58 0.48
C GLN A 107 -9.40 -7.01 0.99
N THR A 108 -8.44 -7.90 0.78
CA THR A 108 -8.52 -9.28 1.28
C THR A 108 -8.63 -9.32 2.79
N MET A 109 -7.74 -8.63 3.52
CA MET A 109 -7.82 -8.57 4.99
C MET A 109 -9.13 -7.98 5.49
N LYS A 110 -9.66 -6.95 4.82
CA LYS A 110 -10.96 -6.36 5.17
C LYS A 110 -12.08 -7.40 5.02
N SER A 111 -12.13 -8.08 3.88
CA SER A 111 -13.13 -9.11 3.60
C SER A 111 -13.06 -10.28 4.58
N GLU A 112 -11.85 -10.77 4.87
CA GLU A 112 -11.63 -11.84 5.85
C GLU A 112 -12.04 -11.42 7.26
N THR A 113 -11.73 -10.18 7.66
CA THR A 113 -12.12 -9.65 8.98
C THR A 113 -13.63 -9.47 9.08
N GLU A 114 -14.29 -8.94 8.05
CA GLU A 114 -15.75 -8.79 7.99
C GLU A 114 -16.44 -10.16 8.07
N SER A 115 -15.97 -11.15 7.28
CA SER A 115 -16.51 -12.50 7.31
C SER A 115 -16.29 -13.20 8.66
N SER A 116 -15.10 -13.05 9.26
CA SER A 116 -14.82 -13.60 10.59
C SER A 116 -15.73 -12.97 11.64
N MET A 117 -15.92 -11.65 11.59
CA MET A 117 -16.81 -10.93 12.51
C MET A 117 -18.26 -11.41 12.37
N GLU A 118 -18.77 -11.60 11.16
CA GLU A 118 -20.11 -12.16 10.92
C GLU A 118 -20.26 -13.57 11.49
N GLN A 119 -19.24 -14.43 11.36
CA GLN A 119 -19.25 -15.77 11.94
C GLN A 119 -19.29 -15.74 13.47
N TYR A 120 -18.49 -14.86 14.10
CA TYR A 120 -18.52 -14.67 15.55
C TYR A 120 -19.89 -14.16 16.01
N ILE A 121 -20.45 -13.15 15.34
CA ILE A 121 -21.79 -12.63 15.64
C ILE A 121 -22.83 -13.73 15.54
N THR A 122 -22.78 -14.54 14.48
CA THR A 122 -23.74 -15.62 14.27
C THR A 122 -23.66 -16.66 15.39
N LYS A 123 -22.45 -17.12 15.72
CA LYS A 123 -22.24 -18.11 16.81
C LYS A 123 -22.70 -17.58 18.17
N ASP A 124 -22.35 -16.35 18.52
CA ASP A 124 -22.77 -15.76 19.80
C ASP A 124 -24.29 -15.55 19.83
N THR A 125 -24.91 -15.15 18.71
CA THR A 125 -26.36 -15.01 18.60
C THR A 125 -27.07 -16.36 18.77
N GLU A 126 -26.56 -17.42 18.16
CA GLU A 126 -27.11 -18.78 18.32
C GLU A 126 -26.96 -19.28 19.76
N PHE A 127 -25.80 -19.05 20.38
CA PHE A 127 -25.55 -19.38 21.77
C PHE A 127 -26.53 -18.64 22.71
N LEU A 128 -26.66 -17.32 22.55
CA LEU A 128 -27.60 -16.51 23.32
C LEU A 128 -29.05 -16.97 23.13
N LYS A 129 -29.47 -17.32 21.91
CA LYS A 129 -30.80 -17.90 21.66
C LYS A 129 -31.01 -19.20 22.43
N THR A 130 -30.03 -20.10 22.44
CA THR A 130 -30.12 -21.36 23.19
C THR A 130 -30.17 -21.14 24.70
N GLU A 131 -29.42 -20.18 25.21
CA GLU A 131 -29.33 -19.88 26.63
C GLU A 131 -30.60 -19.15 27.13
N ILE A 132 -31.14 -18.21 26.34
CA ILE A 132 -32.46 -17.59 26.57
C ILE A 132 -33.55 -18.66 26.60
N LYS A 133 -33.58 -19.59 25.62
CA LYS A 133 -34.56 -20.67 25.60
C LYS A 133 -34.47 -21.55 26.86
N THR A 134 -33.25 -21.85 27.31
CA THR A 134 -33.02 -22.63 28.52
C THR A 134 -33.50 -21.88 29.76
N LEU A 135 -33.20 -20.59 29.87
CA LEU A 135 -33.70 -19.72 30.93
C LEU A 135 -35.22 -19.63 30.95
N SER A 136 -35.88 -19.52 29.79
CA SER A 136 -37.34 -19.53 29.67
C SER A 136 -37.94 -20.82 30.22
N ASN A 137 -37.40 -21.98 29.84
CA ASN A 137 -37.86 -23.27 30.36
C ASN A 137 -37.69 -23.37 31.90
N VAL A 138 -36.60 -22.83 32.44
CA VAL A 138 -36.37 -22.78 33.89
C VAL A 138 -37.40 -21.87 34.57
N LEU A 139 -37.71 -20.72 33.98
CA LEU A 139 -38.72 -19.80 34.51
C LEU A 139 -40.12 -20.43 34.49
N GLU A 140 -40.51 -21.09 33.39
CA GLU A 140 -41.78 -21.83 33.28
C GLU A 140 -41.86 -22.94 34.35
N SER A 141 -40.80 -23.74 34.50
CA SER A 141 -40.77 -24.79 35.52
C SER A 141 -40.85 -24.24 36.95
N LEU A 142 -40.22 -23.09 37.22
CA LEU A 142 -40.34 -22.41 38.52
C LEU A 142 -41.76 -21.87 38.74
N ASP A 143 -42.42 -21.37 37.70
CA ASP A 143 -43.79 -20.87 37.76
C ASP A 143 -44.79 -21.98 38.01
N ASP A 144 -44.66 -23.12 37.33
CA ASP A 144 -45.48 -24.31 37.56
C ASP A 144 -45.30 -24.85 38.99
N ALA A 145 -44.05 -24.91 39.47
CA ALA A 145 -43.75 -25.34 40.84
C ALA A 145 -44.34 -24.38 41.89
N ILE A 146 -44.22 -23.07 41.69
CA ILE A 146 -44.83 -22.05 42.57
C ILE A 146 -46.35 -22.15 42.55
N THR A 147 -46.95 -22.37 41.38
CA THR A 147 -48.42 -22.49 41.24
C THR A 147 -48.95 -23.74 41.95
N THR A 148 -48.30 -24.88 41.74
CA THR A 148 -48.63 -26.15 42.42
C THR A 148 -48.54 -26.01 43.94
N LEU A 149 -47.57 -25.24 44.43
CA LEU A 149 -47.42 -24.92 45.85
C LEU A 149 -48.57 -24.08 46.41
N PHE A 150 -48.96 -23.02 45.69
CA PHE A 150 -50.10 -22.20 46.07
C PHE A 150 -51.40 -22.99 46.09
N GLU A 151 -51.61 -23.88 45.12
CA GLU A 151 -52.80 -24.74 45.05
C GLU A 151 -52.83 -25.78 46.19
N ALA A 152 -51.69 -26.39 46.52
CA ALA A 152 -51.57 -27.32 47.64
C ALA A 152 -51.84 -26.63 49.01
N ASP A 153 -51.32 -25.42 49.20
CA ASP A 153 -51.55 -24.63 50.43
C ASP A 153 -53.04 -24.20 50.54
N ALA A 154 -53.65 -23.78 49.42
CA ALA A 154 -55.07 -23.44 49.37
C ALA A 154 -55.97 -24.66 49.68
N GLN A 155 -55.63 -25.85 49.19
CA GLN A 155 -56.37 -27.08 49.48
C GLN A 155 -56.22 -27.51 50.95
N GLN A 156 -55.04 -27.36 51.57
CA GLN A 156 -54.82 -27.66 53.00
C GLN A 156 -55.53 -26.70 53.95
N THR A 157 -55.75 -25.43 53.58
CA THR A 157 -56.56 -24.52 54.41
C THR A 157 -58.04 -24.95 54.51
N THR A 158 -58.50 -25.85 53.63
CA THR A 158 -59.87 -26.40 53.64
C THR A 158 -59.97 -27.82 54.21
N ALA A 159 -58.87 -28.56 54.34
CA ALA A 159 -58.85 -29.94 54.82
C ALA A 159 -57.74 -30.16 55.86
N ASN A 160 -58.15 -30.32 57.13
CA ASN A 160 -57.43 -30.91 58.29
C ASN A 160 -55.90 -30.78 58.42
N LYS A 161 -55.47 -30.31 59.59
CA LYS A 161 -54.10 -29.92 60.00
C LYS A 161 -53.04 -31.03 60.19
N ASP A 162 -53.30 -32.29 59.84
CA ASP A 162 -52.47 -33.41 60.32
C ASP A 162 -51.74 -34.25 59.26
N GLU A 163 -51.70 -33.85 57.98
CA GLU A 163 -50.91 -34.57 56.96
C GLU A 163 -49.78 -33.73 56.34
N GLU A 164 -48.67 -34.42 56.07
CA GLU A 164 -47.32 -33.94 55.79
C GLU A 164 -47.26 -32.66 54.93
N ARG A 165 -46.52 -31.67 55.44
CA ARG A 165 -46.15 -30.45 54.69
C ARG A 165 -45.45 -30.86 53.39
N PRO A 166 -46.04 -30.60 52.21
CA PRO A 166 -45.42 -31.04 50.96
C PRO A 166 -44.08 -30.31 50.75
N ILE A 167 -43.98 -29.04 51.15
CA ILE A 167 -42.80 -28.17 50.99
C ILE A 167 -42.78 -27.11 52.11
N THR A 168 -41.63 -26.85 52.71
CA THR A 168 -41.43 -25.85 53.79
C THR A 168 -41.44 -24.41 53.26
N HIS A 169 -41.90 -23.44 54.06
CA HIS A 169 -41.86 -22.00 53.73
C HIS A 169 -40.46 -21.52 53.26
N ALA A 170 -39.39 -22.13 53.79
CA ALA A 170 -38.02 -21.87 53.36
C ALA A 170 -37.75 -22.31 51.90
N GLN A 171 -38.31 -23.44 51.46
CA GLN A 171 -38.20 -23.91 50.08
C GLN A 171 -39.00 -23.00 49.12
N PHE A 172 -40.17 -22.49 49.53
CA PHE A 172 -40.94 -21.51 48.75
C PHE A 172 -40.19 -20.19 48.54
N GLN A 173 -39.63 -19.61 49.61
CA GLN A 173 -38.78 -18.43 49.49
C GLN A 173 -37.53 -18.70 48.63
N GLY A 174 -36.93 -19.88 48.76
CA GLY A 174 -35.82 -20.31 47.92
C GLY A 174 -36.15 -20.33 46.42
N MET A 175 -37.35 -20.77 46.04
CA MET A 175 -37.81 -20.74 44.64
C MET A 175 -38.06 -19.33 44.13
N LEU A 176 -38.65 -18.44 44.94
CA LEU A 176 -38.84 -17.03 44.57
C LEU A 176 -37.51 -16.30 44.30
N VAL A 177 -36.49 -16.55 45.13
CA VAL A 177 -35.15 -15.98 44.92
C VAL A 177 -34.53 -16.49 43.62
N LYS A 178 -34.64 -17.80 43.34
CA LYS A 178 -34.16 -18.39 42.08
C LYS A 178 -34.87 -17.82 40.86
N LYS A 179 -36.19 -17.61 40.94
CA LYS A 179 -36.98 -16.96 39.89
C LYS A 179 -36.50 -15.53 39.62
N GLN A 180 -36.30 -14.72 40.67
CA GLN A 180 -35.77 -13.36 40.53
C GLN A 180 -34.36 -13.33 39.92
N GLN A 181 -33.48 -14.28 40.28
CA GLN A 181 -32.15 -14.39 39.70
C GLN A 181 -32.20 -14.74 38.21
N ALA A 182 -33.03 -15.72 37.83
CA ALA A 182 -33.21 -16.10 36.43
C ALA A 182 -33.80 -14.94 35.59
N GLN A 183 -34.75 -14.18 36.14
CA GLN A 183 -35.30 -12.98 35.49
C GLN A 183 -34.25 -11.89 35.30
N LYS A 184 -33.42 -11.62 36.31
CA LYS A 184 -32.30 -10.66 36.19
C LYS A 184 -31.30 -11.10 35.12
N MET A 185 -30.97 -12.38 35.06
CA MET A 185 -30.03 -12.91 34.08
C MET A 185 -30.59 -12.79 32.66
N ALA A 186 -31.87 -13.12 32.45
CA ALA A 186 -32.55 -12.95 31.16
C ALA A 186 -32.61 -11.48 30.69
N ALA A 187 -32.83 -10.54 31.62
CA ALA A 187 -32.80 -9.10 31.30
C ALA A 187 -31.38 -8.62 30.91
N TYR A 188 -30.35 -9.14 31.58
CA TYR A 188 -28.95 -8.79 31.29
C TYR A 188 -28.48 -9.31 29.93
N MET A 189 -28.99 -10.47 29.49
CA MET A 189 -28.65 -11.08 28.21
C MET A 189 -29.40 -10.48 27.01
N THR A 190 -30.49 -9.75 27.27
CA THR A 190 -31.25 -9.03 26.23
C THR A 190 -30.88 -7.55 26.15
N ASP A 191 -29.95 -7.09 27.00
CA ASP A 191 -29.42 -5.72 26.99
C ASP A 191 -28.53 -5.48 25.75
N PRO A 192 -28.90 -4.54 24.87
CA PRO A 192 -28.11 -4.18 23.68
C PRO A 192 -26.68 -3.74 24.02
N ASP A 193 -26.44 -3.08 25.15
CA ASP A 193 -25.13 -2.55 25.52
C ASP A 193 -24.17 -3.65 25.99
N HIS A 194 -24.70 -4.73 26.57
CA HIS A 194 -23.89 -5.90 26.93
C HIS A 194 -23.51 -6.73 25.70
N ALA A 195 -24.38 -6.78 24.68
CA ALA A 195 -24.05 -7.39 23.40
C ALA A 195 -22.89 -6.65 22.71
N VAL A 196 -22.83 -5.32 22.79
CA VAL A 196 -21.77 -4.49 22.18
C VAL A 196 -20.41 -4.66 22.86
N LEU A 197 -20.35 -4.85 24.19
CA LEU A 197 -19.10 -5.03 24.95
C LEU A 197 -18.33 -6.31 24.61
N ARG A 198 -18.97 -7.35 24.04
CA ARG A 198 -18.27 -8.56 23.56
C ARG A 198 -17.53 -8.34 22.23
N TYR A 199 -17.88 -7.32 21.45
CA TYR A 199 -17.29 -7.06 20.14
C TYR A 199 -16.20 -5.99 20.22
N GLU A 200 -15.06 -6.31 20.84
CA GLU A 200 -13.81 -5.52 20.69
C GLU A 200 -13.27 -5.48 19.24
N LEU A 201 -13.98 -6.10 18.28
CA LEU A 201 -13.67 -6.17 16.85
C LEU A 201 -13.82 -4.83 16.09
N VAL A 202 -14.38 -3.80 16.72
CA VAL A 202 -14.43 -2.45 16.13
C VAL A 202 -13.04 -1.81 16.00
N ARG A 203 -12.10 -2.15 16.90
CA ARG A 203 -10.74 -1.58 16.86
C ARG A 203 -9.93 -2.06 15.64
N PRO A 204 -9.83 -3.36 15.33
CA PRO A 204 -9.14 -3.83 14.12
C PRO A 204 -9.66 -3.20 12.83
N LEU A 205 -10.99 -3.08 12.67
CA LEU A 205 -11.60 -2.45 11.50
C LEU A 205 -11.30 -0.95 11.41
N GLN A 206 -11.32 -0.23 12.54
CA GLN A 206 -10.92 1.18 12.58
C GLN A 206 -9.43 1.36 12.25
N ASP A 207 -8.55 0.49 12.74
CA ASP A 207 -7.11 0.55 12.46
C ASP A 207 -6.82 0.29 10.97
N ILE A 208 -7.54 -0.65 10.33
CA ILE A 208 -7.47 -0.89 8.88
C ILE A 208 -7.97 0.34 8.09
N ILE A 209 -9.08 0.96 8.50
CA ILE A 209 -9.62 2.16 7.85
C ILE A 209 -8.67 3.36 7.99
N ILE A 210 -8.11 3.56 9.18
CA ILE A 210 -7.13 4.63 9.47
C ILE A 210 -5.83 4.36 8.70
N GLY A 211 -5.35 3.12 8.68
CA GLY A 211 -4.17 2.69 7.91
C GLY A 211 -4.34 2.97 6.42
N ARG A 212 -5.50 2.59 5.84
CA ARG A 212 -5.84 2.88 4.44
C ARG A 212 -5.86 4.39 4.16
N ARG A 213 -6.44 5.20 5.04
CA ARG A 213 -6.46 6.67 4.87
C ARG A 213 -5.05 7.28 4.95
N LYS A 214 -4.17 6.77 5.82
CA LYS A 214 -2.78 7.24 5.93
C LYS A 214 -1.92 6.86 4.72
N LEU A 215 -2.12 5.66 4.18
CA LEU A 215 -1.34 5.13 3.05
C LEU A 215 -1.82 5.66 1.69
N PHE A 216 -3.14 5.79 1.48
CA PHE A 216 -3.73 6.13 0.17
C PHE A 216 -4.40 7.49 0.13
N GLY A 217 -4.70 8.12 1.28
CA GLY A 217 -5.40 9.41 1.33
C GLY A 217 -4.56 10.63 0.95
N LYS A 218 -3.25 10.47 0.71
CA LYS A 218 -2.34 11.54 0.25
C LYS A 218 -1.98 11.47 -1.23
N VAL A 219 -2.50 10.49 -1.98
CA VAL A 219 -2.27 10.42 -3.43
C VAL A 219 -3.31 11.30 -4.14
N SER A 220 -3.25 12.62 -3.91
CA SER A 220 -3.62 13.58 -4.95
C SER A 220 -2.32 13.96 -5.65
N LEU A 221 -1.87 13.10 -6.56
CA LEU A 221 -0.99 13.58 -7.61
C LEU A 221 -1.83 14.56 -8.42
N ASN A 222 -1.59 15.85 -8.21
CA ASN A 222 -2.01 16.88 -9.12
C ASN A 222 -1.52 16.47 -10.51
N ALA A 223 -2.43 15.94 -11.31
CA ALA A 223 -2.29 15.93 -12.75
C ALA A 223 -2.32 17.39 -13.20
N ALA A 224 -1.13 17.93 -13.48
CA ALA A 224 -0.89 19.14 -14.22
C ALA A 224 0.33 18.90 -15.10
#